data_AF-A0A9W4IE72-F1
#
_entry.id   AF-A0A9W4IE72-F1
#
_cell.length_a   1.000
_cell.length_b   1.000
_cell.length_c   1.000
_cell.angle_alpha   90.00
_cell.angle_beta   90.00
_cell.angle_gamma   90.00
#
_symmetry.space_group_name_H-M   'P 1'
#
loop_
_entity.id
_entity.type
_entity.pdbx_description
1 polymer ?
#
loop_
_entity_poly.entity_id
_entity_poly.type
_entity_poly.pdbx_seq_one_letter_code
_entity_poly.pdbx_strand_id
1 'polypeptide(L)'
;MKGSLASKSMTLEQTLYLFHHIFLPPEVPQAEDYNAQQEHHLLDSVIDALLSFSDYVPTADTIIVRKATEMISRLRKAYSPHGSVDEKQLEMSLAELPSRGKHCNPQIIVVDSNQAVGGFLPIHVREQNAGILLYWHTDAICIESFELSARNEAVTTTVGRLRRAFPVRPWL
;
A
#
# COMPACT_ATOMS: atom_id res chain seq x y z
N MET A 1 0.92 -33.05 -1.44
CA MET A 1 2.30 -32.99 -0.90
C MET A 1 2.53 -31.56 -0.43
N LYS A 2 2.53 -31.31 0.88
CA LYS A 2 2.70 -29.98 1.45
C LYS A 2 4.19 -29.63 1.39
N GLY A 3 4.56 -28.77 0.45
CA GLY A 3 5.84 -28.07 0.51
C GLY A 3 5.79 -27.15 1.72
N SER A 4 6.62 -27.44 2.72
CA SER A 4 6.89 -26.52 3.82
C SER A 4 7.48 -25.25 3.22
N LEU A 5 6.69 -24.18 3.11
CA LEU A 5 7.20 -22.83 2.96
C LEU A 5 8.00 -22.58 4.22
N ALA A 6 9.32 -22.71 4.12
CA ALA A 6 10.23 -22.30 5.19
C ALA A 6 9.91 -20.82 5.44
N SER A 7 9.18 -20.52 6.53
CA SER A 7 8.92 -19.14 6.89
C SER A 7 10.28 -18.50 7.12
N LYS A 8 10.63 -17.53 6.29
CA LYS A 8 11.86 -16.77 6.45
C LYS A 8 11.79 -16.13 7.83
N SER A 9 12.61 -16.62 8.76
CA SER A 9 12.62 -16.11 10.14
C SER A 9 12.93 -14.62 10.09
N MET A 10 11.99 -13.79 10.53
CA MET A 10 12.19 -12.35 10.64
C MET A 10 13.17 -12.05 11.76
N THR A 11 13.96 -10.99 11.60
CA THR A 11 14.80 -10.49 12.69
C THR A 11 13.93 -9.81 13.76
N LEU A 12 14.49 -9.62 14.96
CA LEU A 12 13.83 -8.85 16.01
C LEU A 12 13.49 -7.43 15.54
N GLU A 13 14.39 -6.79 14.79
CA GLU A 13 14.21 -5.45 14.25
C GLU A 13 13.03 -5.38 13.26
N GLN A 14 12.97 -6.33 12.30
CA GLN A 14 11.84 -6.45 11.37
C GLN A 14 10.52 -6.66 12.10
N THR A 15 10.53 -7.52 13.13
CA THR A 15 9.33 -7.80 13.93
C THR A 15 8.85 -6.58 14.70
N LEU A 16 9.78 -5.83 15.31
CA LEU A 16 9.46 -4.57 16.01
C LEU A 16 8.95 -3.51 15.05
N TYR A 17 9.51 -3.42 13.84
CA TYR A 17 9.02 -2.52 12.80
C TYR A 17 7.58 -2.86 12.41
N LEU A 18 7.26 -4.13 12.13
CA LEU A 18 5.87 -4.54 11.87
C LEU A 18 4.95 -4.22 13.05
N PHE A 19 5.39 -4.47 14.28
CA PHE A 19 4.61 -4.17 15.48
C PHE A 19 4.25 -2.68 15.56
N HIS A 20 5.22 -1.80 15.36
CA HIS A 20 5.03 -0.35 15.43
C HIS A 20 4.22 0.23 14.27
N HIS A 21 4.32 -0.35 13.07
CA HIS A 21 3.74 0.22 11.85
C HIS A 21 2.42 -0.43 11.41
N ILE A 22 2.07 -1.63 11.90
CA ILE A 22 0.80 -2.32 11.59
C ILE A 22 -0.16 -2.27 12.79
N PHE A 23 0.32 -2.66 13.97
CA PHE A 23 -0.55 -2.85 15.14
C PHE A 23 -0.74 -1.55 15.93
N LEU A 24 0.11 -0.55 15.68
CA LEU A 24 0.03 0.80 16.25
C LEU A 24 -0.20 0.75 17.77
N PRO A 25 0.80 0.29 18.56
CA PRO A 25 0.66 0.20 20.01
C PRO A 25 0.25 1.56 20.62
N PRO A 26 -0.34 1.55 21.83
CA PRO A 26 -0.87 2.77 22.47
C PRO A 26 0.14 3.92 22.55
N GLU A 27 1.42 3.56 22.63
CA GLU A 27 2.53 4.49 22.45
C GLU A 27 2.91 4.54 20.97
N VAL A 28 2.47 5.61 20.30
CA VAL A 28 2.91 5.90 18.94
C VAL A 28 4.42 6.08 18.89
N PRO A 29 5.11 5.58 17.84
CA PRO A 29 6.54 5.80 17.66
C PRO A 29 6.87 7.29 17.80
N GLN A 30 7.69 7.62 18.81
CA GLN A 30 8.01 9.00 19.17
C GLN A 30 9.04 9.65 18.23
N ALA A 31 9.74 8.83 17.44
CA ALA A 31 10.81 9.23 16.54
C ALA A 31 10.49 8.84 15.09
N GLU A 32 11.08 9.56 14.15
CA GLU A 32 11.07 9.17 12.74
C GLU A 32 11.99 7.94 12.57
N ASP A 33 11.38 6.76 12.45
CA ASP A 33 12.05 5.46 12.33
C ASP A 33 11.92 4.87 10.92
N TYR A 34 11.53 5.70 9.94
CA TYR A 34 11.37 5.28 8.55
C TYR A 34 12.65 4.63 8.02
N ASN A 35 12.48 3.43 7.47
CA ASN A 35 13.55 2.71 6.80
C ASN A 35 12.98 2.03 5.55
N ALA A 36 13.51 2.38 4.37
CA ALA A 36 13.02 1.88 3.09
C ALA A 36 13.05 0.34 2.99
N GLN A 37 14.09 -0.30 3.54
CA GLN A 37 14.21 -1.75 3.53
C GLN A 37 13.20 -2.41 4.48
N GLN A 38 12.98 -1.84 5.67
CA GLN A 38 11.96 -2.34 6.59
C GLN A 38 10.54 -2.11 6.05
N GLU A 39 10.29 -0.99 5.38
CA GLU A 39 9.02 -0.72 4.69
C GLU A 39 8.75 -1.75 3.59
N HIS A 40 9.78 -2.10 2.80
CA HIS A 40 9.69 -3.18 1.83
C HIS A 40 9.37 -4.52 2.48
N HIS A 41 10.04 -4.86 3.59
CA HIS A 41 9.74 -6.08 4.33
C HIS A 41 8.32 -6.09 4.92
N LEU A 42 7.83 -4.95 5.38
CA LEU A 42 6.46 -4.77 5.85
C LEU A 42 5.47 -5.06 4.72
N LEU A 43 5.64 -4.41 3.57
CA LEU A 43 4.77 -4.63 2.40
C LEU A 43 4.83 -6.08 1.90
N ASP A 44 6.02 -6.69 1.83
CA ASP A 44 6.18 -8.11 1.47
C ASP A 44 5.44 -9.02 2.46
N SER A 45 5.53 -8.72 3.77
CA SER A 45 4.82 -9.48 4.81
C SER A 45 3.29 -9.35 4.69
N VAL A 46 2.78 -8.16 4.35
CA VAL A 46 1.34 -7.94 4.10
C VAL A 46 0.88 -8.71 2.86
N ILE A 47 1.68 -8.73 1.78
CA ILE A 47 1.38 -9.51 0.58
C ILE A 47 1.30 -11.01 0.92
N ASP A 48 2.29 -11.55 1.63
CA ASP A 48 2.32 -12.96 2.04
C ASP A 48 1.13 -13.31 2.96
N ALA A 49 0.76 -12.40 3.87
CA ALA A 49 -0.40 -12.56 4.75
C ALA A 49 -1.71 -12.55 3.95
N LEU A 50 -1.89 -11.65 2.98
CA LEU A 50 -3.09 -11.61 2.12
C LEU A 50 -3.21 -12.85 1.23
N LEU A 51 -2.09 -13.34 0.68
CA LEU A 51 -2.05 -14.59 -0.07
C LEU A 51 -2.46 -15.77 0.81
N SER A 52 -1.90 -15.88 2.02
CA SER A 52 -2.26 -16.93 2.98
C SER A 52 -3.71 -16.82 3.45
N PHE A 53 -4.20 -15.59 3.66
CA PHE A 53 -5.57 -15.33 4.08
C PHE A 53 -6.61 -15.72 3.03
N SER A 54 -6.23 -15.73 1.75
CA SER A 54 -7.13 -16.09 0.65
C SER A 54 -7.70 -17.52 0.76
N ASP A 55 -6.99 -18.43 1.43
CA ASP A 55 -7.44 -19.80 1.69
C ASP A 55 -8.54 -19.89 2.77
N TYR A 56 -8.76 -18.81 3.53
CA TYR A 56 -9.67 -18.77 4.67
C TYR A 56 -10.93 -17.94 4.43
N VAL A 57 -11.05 -17.26 3.28
CA VAL A 57 -12.21 -16.44 2.95
C VAL A 57 -13.24 -17.18 2.11
N PRO A 58 -14.55 -16.87 2.25
CA PRO A 58 -15.58 -17.38 1.35
C PRO A 58 -15.28 -17.04 -0.11
N THR A 59 -15.73 -17.89 -1.05
CA THR A 59 -15.53 -17.67 -2.49
C THR A 59 -16.00 -16.28 -2.96
N ALA A 60 -17.08 -15.76 -2.38
CA ALA A 60 -17.59 -14.42 -2.68
C ALA A 60 -16.57 -13.30 -2.39
N ASP A 61 -15.72 -13.47 -1.38
CA ASP A 61 -14.77 -12.46 -0.91
C ASP A 61 -13.36 -12.63 -1.50
N THR A 62 -13.08 -13.77 -2.14
CA THR A 62 -11.77 -14.05 -2.78
C THR A 62 -11.38 -12.97 -3.80
N ILE A 63 -12.35 -12.40 -4.50
CA ILE A 63 -12.12 -11.30 -5.45
C ILE A 63 -11.59 -10.07 -4.71
N ILE A 64 -12.15 -9.73 -3.55
CA ILE A 64 -11.76 -8.56 -2.76
C ILE A 64 -10.33 -8.75 -2.22
N VAL A 65 -10.05 -9.93 -1.65
CA VAL A 65 -8.70 -10.25 -1.17
C VAL A 65 -7.68 -10.18 -2.31
N ARG A 66 -8.00 -10.75 -3.48
CA ARG A 66 -7.14 -10.68 -4.66
C ARG A 66 -6.86 -9.24 -5.10
N LYS A 67 -7.87 -8.37 -5.11
CA LYS A 67 -7.69 -6.95 -5.42
C LYS A 67 -6.76 -6.28 -4.41
N ALA A 68 -6.95 -6.52 -3.12
CA ALA A 68 -6.09 -5.98 -2.08
C ALA A 68 -4.63 -6.44 -2.26
N THR A 69 -4.42 -7.74 -2.49
CA THR A 69 -3.08 -8.30 -2.76
C THR A 69 -2.42 -7.61 -3.95
N GLU A 70 -3.16 -7.42 -5.05
CA GLU A 70 -2.65 -6.74 -6.23
C GLU A 70 -2.30 -5.28 -5.96
N MET A 71 -3.15 -4.56 -5.23
CA MET A 71 -2.90 -3.17 -4.84
C MET A 71 -1.62 -3.01 -4.02
N ILE A 72 -1.43 -3.84 -2.99
CA ILE A 72 -0.22 -3.80 -2.15
C ILE A 72 1.02 -4.23 -2.95
N SER A 73 0.87 -5.20 -3.87
CA SER A 73 1.96 -5.61 -4.76
C SER A 73 2.40 -4.48 -5.70
N ARG A 74 1.45 -3.70 -6.23
CA ARG A 74 1.74 -2.52 -7.05
C ARG A 74 2.40 -1.42 -6.23
N LEU A 75 1.92 -1.16 -5.02
CA LEU A 75 2.56 -0.23 -4.08
C LEU A 75 4.02 -0.63 -3.85
N ARG A 76 4.27 -1.90 -3.54
CA ARG A 76 5.61 -2.44 -3.27
C ARG A 76 6.57 -2.30 -4.45
N LYS A 77 6.07 -2.49 -5.68
CA LYS A 77 6.85 -2.36 -6.92
C LYS A 77 7.12 -0.90 -7.30
N ALA A 78 6.22 0.02 -6.94
CA ALA A 78 6.34 1.43 -7.28
C ALA A 78 7.53 2.12 -6.58
N TYR A 79 8.13 1.50 -5.56
CA TYR A 79 9.28 2.05 -4.85
C TYR A 79 10.59 1.31 -5.16
N SER A 80 11.63 2.11 -5.38
CA SER A 80 13.02 1.66 -5.45
C SER A 80 13.50 1.13 -4.09
N PRO A 81 14.62 0.37 -4.05
CA PRO A 81 15.22 -0.11 -2.80
C PRO A 81 15.60 0.98 -1.78
N HIS A 82 15.61 2.24 -2.20
CA HIS A 82 15.91 3.42 -1.37
C HIS A 82 14.66 4.16 -0.90
N GLY A 83 13.46 3.68 -1.23
CA GLY A 83 12.20 4.26 -0.76
C GLY A 83 11.66 5.42 -1.61
N SER A 84 12.40 5.84 -2.63
CA SER A 84 11.91 6.76 -3.65
C SER A 84 11.01 6.04 -4.65
N VAL A 85 10.02 6.74 -5.20
CA VAL A 85 9.21 6.22 -6.31
C VAL A 85 10.11 5.91 -7.51
N ASP A 86 10.04 4.68 -8.01
CA ASP A 86 10.76 4.24 -9.20
C ASP A 86 9.93 4.60 -10.43
N GLU A 87 10.41 5.57 -11.22
CA GLU A 87 9.72 6.10 -12.39
C GLU A 87 9.35 5.00 -13.40
N LYS A 88 10.26 4.06 -13.66
CA LYS A 88 10.04 2.99 -14.62
C LYS A 88 9.00 2.00 -14.11
N GLN A 89 9.06 1.62 -12.84
CA GLN A 89 8.05 0.74 -12.23
C GLN A 89 6.69 1.42 -12.14
N LEU A 90 6.66 2.73 -11.88
CA LEU A 90 5.44 3.53 -11.87
C LEU A 90 4.81 3.56 -13.27
N GLU A 91 5.59 3.84 -14.31
CA GLU A 91 5.13 3.83 -15.70
C GLU A 91 4.56 2.47 -16.09
N MET A 92 5.26 1.38 -15.76
CA MET A 92 4.77 0.01 -15.99
C MET A 92 3.47 -0.27 -15.23
N SER A 93 3.39 0.14 -13.96
CA SER A 93 2.19 -0.06 -13.13
C SER A 93 0.99 0.73 -13.66
N LEU A 94 1.22 1.94 -14.20
CA LEU A 94 0.19 2.74 -14.86
C LEU A 94 -0.30 2.09 -16.16
N ALA A 95 0.62 1.53 -16.95
CA ALA A 95 0.30 0.80 -18.17
C ALA A 95 -0.48 -0.50 -17.90
N GLU A 96 -0.24 -1.13 -16.74
CA GLU A 96 -0.94 -2.31 -16.26
C GLU A 96 -2.29 -2.01 -15.59
N LEU A 97 -2.64 -0.73 -15.38
CA LEU A 97 -3.98 -0.39 -14.92
C LEU A 97 -4.98 -0.81 -16.02
N PRO A 98 -5.97 -1.66 -15.69
CA PRO A 98 -6.90 -2.18 -16.68
C PRO A 98 -7.75 -1.04 -17.24
N SER A 99 -7.52 -0.72 -18.52
CA SER A 99 -8.37 0.19 -19.27
C SER A 99 -9.54 -0.58 -19.87
N ARG A 100 -10.69 0.09 -20.02
CA ARG A 100 -11.86 -0.50 -20.70
C ARG A 100 -11.44 -1.01 -22.09
N GLY A 101 -11.64 -2.30 -22.35
CA GLY A 101 -11.47 -2.89 -23.68
C GLY A 101 -10.04 -3.30 -24.08
N LYS A 102 -9.01 -3.09 -23.24
CA LYS A 102 -7.71 -3.74 -23.43
C LYS A 102 -7.62 -4.95 -22.53
N HIS A 103 -7.44 -6.12 -23.13
CA HIS A 103 -6.96 -7.30 -22.41
C HIS A 103 -5.74 -6.89 -21.59
N CYS A 104 -5.81 -7.08 -20.27
CA CYS A 104 -4.62 -7.07 -19.42
C CYS A 104 -3.56 -7.97 -20.07
N ASN A 105 -2.28 -7.64 -19.89
CA ASN A 105 -1.16 -8.47 -20.34
C ASN A 105 -1.49 -9.97 -20.19
N PRO A 106 -1.44 -10.78 -21.26
CA PRO A 106 -1.89 -12.18 -21.27
C PRO A 106 -1.12 -13.11 -20.31
N GLN A 107 -0.07 -12.62 -19.64
CA GLN A 107 0.57 -13.33 -18.52
C GLN A 107 -0.17 -13.22 -17.18
N ILE A 108 -1.18 -12.34 -17.08
CA ILE A 108 -2.02 -12.23 -15.88
C ILE A 108 -3.31 -13.00 -16.15
N ILE A 109 -3.50 -14.08 -15.40
CA ILE A 109 -4.62 -15.02 -15.53
C ILE A 109 -5.95 -14.27 -15.29
N VAL A 110 -6.56 -13.79 -16.37
CA VAL A 110 -7.95 -13.35 -16.39
C VAL A 110 -8.81 -14.62 -16.48
N VAL A 111 -9.31 -15.08 -15.33
CA VAL A 111 -10.13 -16.30 -15.25
C VAL A 111 -11.56 -16.05 -15.75
N ASP A 112 -11.96 -14.81 -16.05
CA ASP A 112 -13.27 -14.55 -16.65
C ASP A 112 -13.26 -13.31 -17.55
N SER A 113 -13.68 -13.48 -18.80
CA SER A 113 -13.60 -12.49 -19.89
C SER A 113 -14.61 -11.33 -19.77
N ASN A 114 -15.44 -11.32 -18.73
CA ASN A 114 -16.46 -10.29 -18.50
C ASN A 114 -16.26 -9.42 -17.25
N GLN A 115 -15.10 -9.50 -16.60
CA GLN A 115 -14.80 -8.66 -15.45
C GLN A 115 -13.38 -8.14 -15.56
N ALA A 116 -13.19 -7.09 -16.36
CA ALA A 116 -12.03 -6.22 -16.21
C ALA A 116 -12.11 -5.60 -14.82
N VAL A 117 -11.55 -6.28 -13.83
CA VAL A 117 -11.51 -5.81 -12.46
C VAL A 117 -10.56 -4.61 -12.47
N GLY A 118 -11.14 -3.41 -12.46
CA GLY A 118 -10.45 -2.15 -12.21
C GLY A 118 -9.39 -2.34 -11.12
N GLY A 119 -8.14 -2.12 -11.48
CA GLY A 119 -7.01 -2.20 -10.56
C GLY A 119 -6.73 -0.80 -10.01
N PHE A 120 -6.42 -0.72 -8.73
CA PHE A 120 -5.97 0.51 -8.11
C PHE A 120 -4.44 0.51 -8.01
N LEU A 121 -3.85 1.68 -8.18
CA LEU A 121 -2.44 1.94 -7.93
C LEU A 121 -2.36 2.96 -6.79
N PRO A 122 -2.16 2.49 -5.55
CA PRO A 122 -1.87 3.37 -4.44
C PRO A 122 -0.42 3.86 -4.52
N ILE A 123 -0.19 5.12 -4.15
CA ILE A 123 1.11 5.76 -3.97
C ILE A 123 1.07 6.51 -2.63
N HIS A 124 2.06 6.29 -1.78
CA HIS A 124 2.25 7.03 -0.53
C HIS A 124 3.31 8.13 -0.71
N VAL A 125 2.91 9.38 -0.57
CA VAL A 125 3.79 10.55 -0.56
C VAL A 125 4.15 10.89 0.89
N ARG A 126 5.22 10.26 1.38
CA ARG A 126 5.67 10.35 2.77
C ARG A 126 5.88 11.79 3.26
N GLU A 127 6.52 12.63 2.44
CA GLU A 127 6.82 14.03 2.79
C GLU A 127 5.57 14.91 2.98
N GLN A 128 4.45 14.51 2.39
CA GLN A 128 3.16 15.20 2.53
C GLN A 128 2.21 14.47 3.48
N ASN A 129 2.62 13.30 3.97
CA ASN A 129 1.75 12.38 4.69
C ASN A 129 0.41 12.18 3.95
N ALA A 130 0.53 11.92 2.64
CA ALA A 130 -0.59 11.85 1.72
C ALA A 130 -0.61 10.51 0.98
N GLY A 131 -1.78 9.89 0.88
CA GLY A 131 -2.04 8.78 -0.02
C GLY A 131 -2.61 9.30 -1.34
N ILE A 132 -2.17 8.73 -2.46
CA ILE A 132 -2.76 8.95 -3.79
C ILE A 132 -3.25 7.59 -4.29
N LEU A 133 -4.47 7.54 -4.82
CA LEU A 133 -5.06 6.35 -5.40
C LEU A 133 -5.39 6.62 -6.86
N LEU A 134 -4.73 5.90 -7.76
CA LEU A 134 -4.95 6.00 -9.21
C LEU A 134 -5.72 4.78 -9.71
N TYR A 135 -6.74 5.00 -10.53
CA TYR A 135 -7.52 3.91 -11.14
C TYR A 135 -8.20 4.38 -12.43
N TRP A 136 -8.50 3.45 -13.33
CA TRP A 136 -9.32 3.78 -14.51
C TRP A 136 -10.80 3.83 -14.15
N HIS A 137 -11.46 4.88 -14.61
CA HIS A 137 -12.92 4.98 -14.54
C HIS A 137 -13.46 5.55 -15.85
N THR A 138 -14.40 4.80 -16.43
CA THR A 138 -15.01 5.11 -17.74
C THR A 138 -13.97 5.17 -18.87
N ASP A 139 -13.39 6.34 -19.14
CA ASP A 139 -12.42 6.57 -20.23
C ASP A 139 -11.24 7.45 -19.78
N ALA A 140 -11.05 7.63 -18.46
CA ALA A 140 -9.97 8.44 -17.90
C ALA A 140 -9.35 7.77 -16.67
N ILE A 141 -8.10 8.16 -16.37
CA ILE A 141 -7.49 7.86 -15.08
C ILE A 141 -8.06 8.84 -14.05
N CYS A 142 -8.72 8.29 -13.03
CA CYS A 142 -9.09 8.99 -11.82
C CYS A 142 -7.92 8.98 -10.84
N ILE A 143 -7.72 10.12 -10.18
CA ILE A 143 -6.70 10.32 -9.15
C ILE A 143 -7.42 10.86 -7.93
N GLU A 144 -7.40 10.10 -6.85
CA GLU A 144 -7.90 10.53 -5.54
C GLU A 144 -6.73 10.76 -4.60
N SER A 145 -6.76 11.86 -3.82
CA SER A 145 -5.73 12.17 -2.84
C SER A 145 -6.32 12.24 -1.43
N PHE A 146 -5.64 11.60 -0.48
CA PHE A 146 -5.96 11.56 0.93
C PHE A 146 -4.80 12.20 1.70
N GLU A 147 -4.92 13.47 2.05
CA GLU A 147 -3.97 14.14 2.93
C GLU A 147 -4.59 14.26 4.32
N LEU A 148 -3.80 14.15 5.38
CA LEU A 148 -4.22 14.74 6.65
C LEU A 148 -4.48 16.23 6.41
N SER A 149 -5.50 16.82 7.04
CA SER A 149 -5.70 18.29 7.10
C SER A 149 -5.37 18.82 8.50
N ALA A 150 -4.66 19.94 8.59
CA ALA A 150 -4.24 20.48 9.88
C ALA A 150 -5.48 21.10 10.50
N ARG A 151 -5.64 20.99 11.82
CA ARG A 151 -6.73 21.73 12.49
C ARG A 151 -6.51 23.22 12.20
N ASN A 152 -7.56 23.94 11.80
CA ASN A 152 -7.49 25.36 11.43
C ASN A 152 -6.77 26.19 12.49
N GLU A 153 -7.02 25.90 13.77
CA GLU A 153 -6.34 26.55 14.89
C GLU A 153 -4.82 26.41 14.82
N ALA A 154 -4.31 25.20 14.58
CA ALA A 154 -2.87 24.94 14.46
C ALA A 154 -2.27 25.65 13.24
N VAL A 155 -3.03 25.79 12.15
CA VAL A 155 -2.60 26.58 10.97
C VAL A 155 -2.53 28.07 11.31
N THR A 156 -3.51 28.60 12.04
CA THR A 156 -3.61 30.04 12.35
C THR A 156 -2.67 30.49 13.47
N THR A 157 -2.24 29.58 14.35
CA THR A 157 -1.46 29.92 15.55
C THR A 157 0.02 29.52 15.45
N THR A 158 0.41 28.72 14.46
CA THR A 158 1.81 28.29 14.31
C THR A 158 2.68 29.45 13.82
N VAL A 159 3.67 29.82 14.63
CA VAL A 159 4.78 30.70 14.22
C VAL A 159 5.88 29.82 13.59
N GLY A 160 5.71 29.43 12.33
CA GLY A 160 6.69 28.61 11.59
C GLY A 160 6.10 27.44 10.80
N ARG A 161 6.89 26.38 10.56
CA ARG A 161 6.47 25.18 9.81
C ARG A 161 5.75 24.19 10.73
N LEU A 162 4.51 23.84 10.40
CA LEU A 162 3.73 22.83 11.11
C LEU A 162 4.21 21.41 10.75
N ARG A 163 4.65 20.62 11.73
CA ARG A 163 4.95 19.17 11.57
C ARG A 163 3.73 18.32 11.88
N ARG A 164 3.50 17.29 11.08
CA ARG A 164 2.29 16.46 11.09
C ARG A 164 2.71 15.00 10.99
N ALA A 165 2.20 14.14 11.87
CA ALA A 165 2.58 12.72 11.94
C ALA A 165 1.33 11.86 12.15
N PHE A 166 1.32 10.66 11.57
CA PHE A 166 0.42 9.58 11.95
C PHE A 166 1.13 8.62 12.92
N PRO A 167 0.39 7.94 13.81
CA PRO A 167 -1.02 8.16 14.13
C PRO A 167 -1.27 9.50 14.84
N VAL A 168 -2.52 9.99 14.79
CA VAL A 168 -2.95 11.12 15.62
C VAL A 168 -2.78 10.73 17.09
N ARG A 169 -2.14 11.57 17.91
CA ARG A 169 -2.04 11.32 19.36
C ARG A 169 -3.45 11.08 19.94
N PRO A 170 -3.73 9.96 20.61
CA PRO A 170 -5.09 9.66 21.09
C PRO A 170 -5.56 10.55 22.24
N TRP A 171 -4.68 11.34 22.85
CA TRP A 171 -4.96 12.08 24.08
C TRP A 171 -4.53 13.55 23.98
N LEU A 172 -5.34 14.35 23.28
CA LEU A 172 -5.46 15.80 23.47
C LEU A 172 -6.94 16.18 23.36
#